data_AF-A0A2S9Y873-F1
#
_entry.id   AF-A0A2S9Y873-F1
#
_cell.length_a   1.000
_cell.length_b   1.000
_cell.length_c   1.000
_cell.angle_alpha   90.00
_cell.angle_beta   90.00
_cell.angle_gamma   90.00
#
_symmetry.space_group_name_H-M   'P 1'
#
loop_
_entity.id
_entity.type
_entity.pdbx_description
1 polymer ?
#
loop_
_entity_poly.entity_id
_entity_poly.type
_entity_poly.pdbx_seq_one_letter_code
_entity_poly.pdbx_strand_id
1 'polypeptide(L)'
;MLAGETTLAHETMDEAIREAMGAEVRAELFGPSLTELYEQRVAALDELGRADLLVTCAKPCRIYINETAIPPDQTPNVPLGSYRVWVEDPTGELPRKREVVELTEADEVYEVTFAPVVLPPSSSRPPSASPRIMPRGAEITLLVIGAGLTATGAVLAATNDTKVGPMIAGALSLAVGAGLGTCGAITLTIDERARRRGAAHQATLTWTMQF
;
A
#
# COMPACT_ATOMS: atom_id res chain seq x y z
N MET A 1 28.11 37.93 -25.56
CA MET A 1 29.32 37.35 -26.18
C MET A 1 29.72 36.17 -25.29
N LEU A 2 29.57 34.93 -25.77
CA LEU A 2 29.97 33.71 -25.07
C LEU A 2 31.41 33.28 -25.42
N ALA A 3 32.13 34.09 -26.19
CA ALA A 3 33.46 33.75 -26.69
C ALA A 3 34.47 33.70 -25.54
N GLY A 4 34.86 32.50 -25.14
CA GLY A 4 35.83 32.23 -24.06
C GLY A 4 35.27 31.48 -22.85
N GLU A 5 33.94 31.31 -22.76
CA GLU A 5 33.29 30.63 -21.64
C GLU A 5 32.71 29.29 -22.08
N THR A 6 33.59 28.28 -22.23
CA THR A 6 33.20 26.94 -22.70
C THR A 6 32.16 26.29 -21.79
N THR A 7 32.26 26.47 -20.47
CA THR A 7 31.30 25.92 -19.50
C THR A 7 29.90 26.46 -19.72
N LEU A 8 29.75 27.78 -19.85
CA LEU A 8 28.45 28.41 -20.07
C LEU A 8 27.84 28.00 -21.42
N ALA A 9 28.69 27.83 -22.44
CA ALA A 9 28.25 27.32 -23.73
C ALA A 9 27.70 25.89 -23.63
N HIS A 10 28.33 25.02 -22.82
CA HIS A 10 27.84 23.66 -22.58
C HIS A 10 26.50 23.67 -21.83
N GLU A 11 26.41 24.41 -20.72
CA GLU A 11 25.18 24.50 -19.92
C GLU A 11 24.01 25.05 -20.74
N THR A 12 24.26 26.06 -21.56
CA THR A 12 23.24 26.66 -22.44
C THR A 12 22.78 25.65 -23.50
N MET A 13 23.71 24.89 -24.09
CA MET A 13 23.37 23.87 -25.08
C MET A 13 22.59 22.72 -24.46
N ASP A 14 22.97 22.28 -23.25
CA ASP A 14 22.26 21.23 -22.52
C ASP A 14 20.83 21.63 -22.18
N GLU A 15 20.60 22.89 -21.74
CA GLU A 15 19.26 23.41 -21.52
C GLU A 15 18.47 23.46 -22.83
N ALA A 16 19.08 23.88 -23.94
CA ALA A 16 18.41 23.92 -25.25
C ALA A 16 18.02 22.50 -25.74
N ILE A 17 18.88 21.50 -25.53
CA ILE A 17 18.58 20.09 -25.86
C ILE A 17 17.41 19.59 -25.01
N ARG A 18 17.39 19.90 -23.71
CA ARG A 18 16.29 19.51 -22.81
C ARG A 18 14.98 20.23 -23.14
N GLU A 19 15.04 21.49 -23.54
CA GLU A 19 13.88 22.28 -23.97
C GLU A 19 13.29 21.75 -25.29
N ALA A 20 14.14 21.24 -26.19
CA ALA A 20 13.70 20.63 -27.44
C ALA A 20 12.93 19.31 -27.25
N MET A 21 13.02 18.66 -26.07
CA MET A 21 12.18 17.49 -25.74
C MET A 21 12.29 16.33 -26.76
N GLY A 22 13.48 16.14 -27.34
CA GLY A 22 13.73 15.13 -28.38
C GLY A 22 13.43 15.59 -29.82
N ALA A 23 12.92 16.81 -30.01
CA ALA A 23 12.94 17.47 -31.31
C ALA A 23 14.39 17.81 -31.69
N GLU A 24 14.71 17.67 -32.98
CA GLU A 24 16.04 17.99 -33.49
C GLU A 24 16.27 19.50 -33.47
N VAL A 25 17.29 19.94 -32.75
CA VAL A 25 17.74 21.34 -32.81
C VAL A 25 18.51 21.51 -34.11
N ARG A 26 18.10 22.49 -34.92
CA ARG A 26 18.73 22.79 -36.23
C ARG A 26 20.08 23.49 -36.08
N ALA A 27 21.04 22.81 -35.45
CA ALA A 27 22.37 23.32 -35.16
C ALA A 27 23.16 23.68 -36.43
N GLU A 28 22.85 23.03 -37.56
CA GLU A 28 23.47 23.24 -38.86
C GLU A 28 23.30 24.68 -39.39
N LEU A 29 22.24 25.37 -38.97
CA LEU A 29 21.98 26.76 -39.35
C LEU A 29 22.96 27.76 -38.70
N PHE A 30 23.66 27.34 -37.65
CA PHE A 30 24.53 28.21 -36.86
C PHE A 30 26.03 27.96 -37.12
N GLY A 31 26.37 27.05 -38.04
CA GLY A 31 27.73 26.76 -38.48
C GLY A 31 28.33 25.47 -37.87
N PRO A 32 29.46 24.99 -38.44
CA PRO A 32 30.02 23.68 -38.12
C PRO A 32 30.43 23.54 -36.64
N SER A 33 30.99 24.60 -36.05
CA SER A 33 31.43 24.56 -34.65
C SER A 33 30.29 24.36 -33.66
N LEU A 34 29.09 24.88 -33.95
CA LEU A 34 27.91 24.67 -33.09
C LEU A 34 27.24 23.33 -33.34
N THR A 35 27.36 22.80 -34.55
CA THR A 35 26.91 21.43 -34.87
C THR A 35 27.76 20.41 -34.12
N GLU A 36 29.08 20.53 -34.17
CA GLU A 36 30.01 19.68 -33.41
C GLU A 36 29.75 19.76 -31.90
N LEU A 37 29.51 20.97 -31.37
CA LEU A 37 29.17 21.14 -29.96
C LEU A 37 27.83 20.46 -29.61
N TYR A 38 26.80 20.66 -30.43
CA TYR A 38 25.50 20.03 -30.21
C TYR A 38 25.61 18.50 -30.18
N GLU A 39 26.26 17.90 -31.18
CA GLU A 39 26.47 16.45 -31.24
C GLU A 39 27.24 15.92 -30.02
N GLN A 40 28.29 16.64 -29.60
CA GLN A 40 29.06 16.30 -28.40
C GLN A 40 28.19 16.35 -27.13
N ARG A 41 27.32 17.37 -27.01
CA ARG A 41 26.45 17.53 -25.83
C ARG A 41 25.31 16.52 -25.79
N VAL A 42 24.70 16.20 -26.93
CA VAL A 42 23.70 15.13 -27.03
C VAL A 42 24.31 13.80 -26.57
N ALA A 43 25.49 13.44 -27.08
CA ALA A 43 26.19 12.22 -26.66
C ALA A 43 26.49 12.21 -25.16
N ALA A 44 26.97 13.34 -24.61
CA ALA A 44 27.26 13.45 -23.18
C ALA A 44 25.99 13.30 -22.31
N LEU A 45 24.85 13.84 -22.74
CA LEU A 45 23.58 13.68 -22.03
C LEU A 45 23.04 12.25 -22.14
N ASP A 46 23.20 11.60 -23.29
CA ASP A 46 22.81 10.20 -23.48
C ASP A 46 23.67 9.25 -22.62
N GLU A 47 24.95 9.56 -22.41
CA GLU A 47 25.83 8.81 -21.49
C GLU A 47 25.39 8.91 -20.02
N LEU A 48 24.81 10.05 -19.62
CA LEU A 48 24.26 10.22 -18.27
C LEU A 48 22.97 9.41 -18.06
N GLY A 49 22.29 9.03 -19.14
CA GLY A 49 21.04 8.29 -19.12
C GLY A 49 19.81 9.18 -19.23
N ARG A 50 18.65 8.54 -19.14
CA ARG A 50 17.34 9.16 -19.32
C ARG A 50 16.40 8.70 -18.22
N ALA A 51 15.35 9.49 -17.97
CA ALA A 51 14.32 9.16 -17.00
C ALA A 51 12.94 9.33 -17.63
N ASP A 52 11.97 8.61 -17.07
CA ASP A 52 10.58 8.65 -17.52
C ASP A 52 9.80 9.63 -16.63
N LEU A 53 9.18 10.63 -17.26
CA LEU A 53 8.31 11.57 -16.56
C LEU A 53 6.85 11.11 -16.67
N LEU A 54 6.30 10.50 -15.62
CA LEU A 54 4.91 10.05 -15.58
C LEU A 54 4.03 11.11 -14.92
N VAL A 55 3.02 11.59 -15.65
CA VAL A 55 2.05 12.55 -15.11
C VAL A 55 0.70 11.87 -14.98
N THR A 56 0.27 11.62 -13.74
CA THR A 56 -1.00 10.95 -13.45
C THR A 56 -2.09 11.99 -13.20
N CYS A 57 -3.12 11.99 -14.04
CA CYS A 57 -4.30 12.84 -13.91
C CYS A 57 -5.57 12.03 -13.60
N ALA A 58 -6.33 12.45 -12.59
CA ALA A 58 -7.61 11.83 -12.25
C ALA A 58 -8.76 12.17 -13.22
N LYS A 59 -8.60 13.26 -13.98
CA LYS A 59 -9.53 13.76 -15.01
C LYS A 59 -8.74 14.03 -16.30
N PRO A 60 -9.39 14.14 -17.47
CA PRO A 60 -8.72 14.59 -18.69
C PRO A 60 -8.00 15.91 -18.46
N CYS A 61 -6.69 15.96 -18.70
CA CYS A 61 -5.83 17.11 -18.44
C CYS A 61 -4.99 17.45 -19.68
N ARG A 62 -4.51 18.68 -19.77
CA ARG A 62 -3.46 19.08 -20.73
C ARG A 62 -2.15 19.18 -19.99
N ILE A 63 -1.13 18.52 -20.53
CA ILE A 63 0.18 18.41 -19.91
C ILE A 63 1.18 19.16 -20.79
N TYR A 64 1.96 20.03 -20.18
CA TYR A 64 3.03 20.76 -20.83
C TYR A 64 4.34 20.48 -20.09
N ILE A 65 5.38 20.11 -20.83
CA ILE A 65 6.74 19.95 -20.30
C ILE A 65 7.62 20.92 -21.08
N ASN A 66 8.27 21.86 -20.37
CA ASN A 66 9.04 22.94 -20.99
C ASN A 66 8.25 23.64 -22.12
N GLU A 67 6.99 23.99 -21.82
CA GLU A 67 6.06 24.68 -22.75
C GLU A 67 5.61 23.85 -23.97
N THR A 68 6.10 22.62 -24.12
CA THR A 68 5.68 21.68 -25.16
C THR A 68 4.52 20.82 -24.67
N ALA A 69 3.42 20.80 -25.43
CA ALA A 69 2.25 19.98 -25.12
C ALA A 69 2.52 18.49 -25.38
N ILE A 70 2.25 17.65 -24.38
CA ILE A 70 2.45 16.20 -24.45
C ILE A 70 1.08 15.50 -24.40
N PRO A 71 0.84 14.49 -25.26
CA PRO A 71 -0.34 13.64 -25.18
C PRO A 71 -0.44 12.95 -23.80
N PRO A 72 -1.64 12.83 -23.19
CA PRO A 72 -1.79 12.27 -21.86
C PRO A 72 -1.41 10.78 -21.75
N ASP A 73 -1.43 10.05 -22.86
CA ASP A 73 -1.09 8.61 -22.92
C ASP A 73 0.39 8.37 -23.22
N GLN A 74 1.20 9.42 -23.35
CA GLN A 74 2.61 9.32 -23.66
C GLN A 74 3.44 9.59 -22.41
N THR A 75 4.35 8.66 -22.08
CA THR A 75 5.39 8.86 -21.07
C THR A 75 6.68 9.23 -21.80
N PRO A 76 7.08 10.52 -21.84
CA PRO A 76 8.28 10.93 -22.53
C PRO A 76 9.52 10.48 -21.74
N ASN A 77 10.45 9.84 -22.45
CA ASN A 77 11.77 9.46 -21.95
C ASN A 77 12.76 10.58 -22.27
N VAL A 78 13.10 11.38 -21.26
CA VAL A 78 13.87 12.63 -21.42
C VAL A 78 15.24 12.54 -20.73
N PRO A 79 16.25 13.30 -21.20
CA PRO A 79 17.54 13.37 -20.52
C PRO A 79 17.43 13.81 -19.05
N LEU A 80 18.42 13.47 -18.23
CA LEU A 80 18.47 13.94 -16.85
C LEU A 80 18.60 15.47 -16.77
N GLY A 81 17.97 16.09 -15.75
CA GLY A 81 17.96 17.53 -15.55
C GLY A 81 16.65 18.07 -14.97
N SER A 82 16.50 19.39 -14.99
CA SER A 82 15.31 20.08 -14.47
C SER A 82 14.28 20.33 -15.58
N TYR A 83 13.01 20.03 -15.29
CA TYR A 83 11.88 20.19 -16.21
C TYR A 83 10.76 21.02 -15.58
N ARG A 84 10.20 21.95 -16.36
CA ARG A 84 9.02 22.73 -15.95
C ARG A 84 7.77 21.98 -16.39
N VAL A 85 7.09 21.35 -15.45
CA VAL A 85 5.85 20.61 -15.69
C VAL A 85 4.66 21.51 -15.35
N TRP A 86 3.76 21.68 -16.31
CA TRP A 86 2.53 22.44 -16.15
C TRP A 86 1.35 21.57 -16.55
N VAL A 87 0.42 21.38 -15.61
CA VAL A 87 -0.82 20.63 -15.83
C VAL A 87 -2.00 21.59 -15.76
N GLU A 88 -2.85 21.53 -16.77
CA GLU A 88 -4.08 22.31 -16.88
C GLU A 88 -5.31 21.43 -17.01
N ASP A 89 -6.40 21.85 -16.36
CA ASP A 89 -7.71 21.27 -16.55
C ASP A 89 -8.41 21.98 -17.73
N PRO A 90 -8.74 21.27 -18.83
CA PRO A 90 -9.40 21.85 -19.98
C PRO A 90 -10.79 22.42 -19.67
N THR A 91 -11.42 21.98 -18.56
CA THR A 91 -12.73 22.49 -18.12
C THR A 91 -12.62 23.78 -17.32
N GLY A 92 -11.44 24.08 -16.76
CA GLY A 92 -11.21 25.21 -15.87
C GLY A 92 -11.79 25.05 -14.47
N GLU A 93 -12.26 23.87 -14.08
CA GLU A 93 -12.76 23.61 -12.72
C GLU A 93 -11.63 23.61 -11.68
N LEU A 94 -10.47 23.05 -12.05
CA LEU A 94 -9.30 22.95 -11.19
C LEU A 94 -8.28 24.04 -11.50
N PRO A 95 -7.58 24.57 -10.47
CA PRO A 95 -6.49 25.51 -10.70
C PRO A 95 -5.32 24.81 -11.41
N ARG A 96 -4.71 25.52 -12.35
CA ARG A 96 -3.45 25.13 -12.99
C ARG A 96 -2.36 24.82 -11.96
N LYS A 97 -1.64 23.71 -12.14
CA LYS A 97 -0.50 23.30 -11.29
C LYS A 97 0.78 23.46 -12.09
N ARG A 98 1.77 24.14 -11.51
CA ARG A 98 3.12 24.29 -12.06
C ARG A 98 4.11 23.74 -11.05
N GLU A 99 4.97 22.84 -11.49
CA GLU A 99 5.94 22.14 -10.66
C GLU A 99 7.24 22.00 -11.45
N VAL A 100 8.36 22.20 -10.76
CA VAL A 100 9.68 21.94 -11.34
C VAL A 100 10.09 20.56 -10.84
N VAL A 101 10.34 19.65 -11.76
CA VAL A 101 10.76 18.28 -11.46
C VAL A 101 12.24 18.16 -11.82
N GLU A 102 13.04 17.67 -10.87
CA GLU A 102 14.46 17.39 -11.07
C GLU A 102 14.64 15.89 -11.26
N LEU A 103 15.15 15.49 -12.41
CA LEU A 103 15.45 14.09 -12.75
C LEU A 103 16.93 13.86 -12.48
N THR A 104 17.25 13.15 -11.39
CA THR A 104 18.64 12.96 -10.93
C THR A 104 19.18 11.57 -11.20
N GLU A 105 18.31 10.56 -11.30
CA GLU A 105 18.70 9.16 -11.51
C GLU A 105 18.17 8.65 -12.86
N ALA A 106 19.00 7.89 -13.58
CA ALA A 106 18.62 7.24 -14.82
C ALA A 106 17.65 6.07 -14.55
N ASP A 107 16.75 5.81 -15.50
CA ASP A 107 15.73 4.75 -15.47
C ASP A 107 14.72 4.86 -14.31
N GLU A 108 14.70 5.98 -13.58
CA GLU A 108 13.71 6.26 -12.55
C GLU A 108 12.43 6.87 -13.17
N VAL A 109 11.28 6.50 -12.60
CA VAL A 109 9.97 7.04 -12.98
C VAL A 109 9.55 8.10 -11.98
N TYR A 110 9.52 9.35 -12.42
CA TYR A 110 9.10 10.48 -11.59
C TYR A 110 7.61 10.73 -11.79
N GLU A 111 6.83 10.56 -10.72
CA GLU A 111 5.37 10.71 -10.77
C GLU A 111 4.92 12.11 -10.33
N VAL A 112 4.25 12.84 -11.23
CA VAL A 112 3.55 14.09 -10.92
C VAL A 112 2.06 13.84 -10.86
N THR A 113 1.49 13.82 -9.65
CA THR A 113 0.04 13.67 -9.48
C THR A 113 -0.68 15.03 -9.57
N PHE A 114 -1.68 15.12 -10.45
CA PHE A 114 -2.60 16.26 -10.54
C PHE A 114 -4.01 15.87 -10.13
N ALA A 115 -4.60 16.66 -9.22
CA ALA A 115 -5.86 16.37 -8.55
C ALA A 115 -5.85 14.99 -7.88
N PRO A 116 -5.13 14.84 -6.74
CA PRO A 116 -5.03 13.55 -6.08
C PRO A 116 -6.44 13.01 -5.86
N VAL A 117 -6.68 11.80 -6.34
CA VAL A 117 -7.95 11.11 -6.07
C VAL A 117 -8.05 11.03 -4.56
N VAL A 118 -8.94 11.84 -3.98
CA VAL A 118 -9.31 11.69 -2.58
C VAL A 118 -10.08 10.38 -2.52
N LEU A 119 -9.34 9.28 -2.40
CA LEU A 119 -9.92 7.99 -2.12
C LEU A 119 -10.73 8.19 -0.84
N PRO A 120 -12.03 7.84 -0.83
CA PRO A 120 -12.81 7.88 0.40
C PRO A 120 -12.01 7.11 1.45
N PRO A 121 -11.97 7.59 2.71
CA PRO A 121 -11.16 6.98 3.75
C PRO A 121 -11.45 5.49 3.73
N SER A 122 -10.41 4.68 3.45
CA SER A 122 -10.50 3.23 3.35
C SER A 122 -11.35 2.76 4.51
N SER A 123 -12.56 2.29 4.18
CA SER A 123 -13.56 1.82 5.14
C SER A 123 -12.86 0.81 6.03
N SER A 124 -12.52 1.25 7.24
CA SER A 124 -11.93 0.51 8.35
C SER A 124 -11.32 -0.84 7.98
N ARG A 125 -9.98 -0.90 8.00
CA ARG A 125 -9.24 -2.16 8.15
C ARG A 125 -10.08 -3.11 9.03
N PRO A 126 -10.47 -4.30 8.55
CA PRO A 126 -11.34 -5.19 9.31
C PRO A 126 -10.75 -5.32 10.71
N PRO A 127 -11.56 -5.15 11.77
CA PRO A 127 -11.06 -5.09 13.14
C PRO A 127 -10.14 -6.29 13.34
N SER A 128 -8.88 -6.04 13.73
CA SER A 128 -7.92 -7.11 13.93
C SER A 128 -8.59 -8.11 14.88
N ALA A 129 -8.66 -9.38 14.47
CA ALA A 129 -9.31 -10.42 15.24
C ALA A 129 -8.90 -10.28 16.70
N SER A 130 -9.88 -10.02 17.59
CA SER A 130 -9.60 -9.76 18.99
C SER A 130 -8.73 -10.90 19.54
N PRO A 131 -7.63 -10.59 20.27
CA PRO A 131 -6.76 -11.62 20.80
C PRO A 131 -7.59 -12.62 21.61
N ARG A 132 -7.51 -13.91 21.25
CA ARG A 132 -8.24 -14.96 21.96
C ARG A 132 -7.79 -14.98 23.41
N ILE A 133 -8.75 -14.90 24.33
CA ILE A 133 -8.49 -14.83 25.78
C ILE A 133 -7.91 -16.15 26.31
N MET A 134 -8.16 -17.28 25.63
CA MET A 134 -7.55 -18.57 25.96
C MET A 134 -7.01 -19.31 24.72
N PRO A 135 -5.87 -20.01 24.85
CA PRO A 135 -5.40 -20.95 23.83
C PRO A 135 -6.30 -22.19 23.81
N ARG A 136 -6.50 -22.79 22.62
CA ARG A 136 -7.40 -23.95 22.41
C ARG A 136 -7.15 -25.13 23.36
N GLY A 137 -5.90 -25.30 23.83
CA GLY A 137 -5.56 -26.35 24.78
C GLY A 137 -6.19 -26.15 26.16
N ALA A 138 -6.32 -24.90 26.62
CA ALA A 138 -6.88 -24.59 27.94
C ALA A 138 -8.38 -24.92 28.01
N GLU A 139 -9.14 -24.60 26.94
CA GLU A 139 -10.57 -24.88 26.85
C GLU A 139 -10.87 -26.39 26.94
N ILE A 140 -10.13 -27.20 26.17
CA ILE A 140 -10.30 -28.66 26.14
C ILE A 140 -9.94 -29.26 27.51
N THR A 141 -8.84 -28.78 28.11
CA THR A 141 -8.36 -29.30 29.40
C THR A 141 -9.37 -29.04 30.51
N LEU A 142 -9.99 -27.86 30.55
CA LEU A 142 -10.94 -27.48 31.58
C LEU A 142 -12.24 -28.32 31.51
N LEU A 143 -12.71 -28.62 30.29
CA LEU A 143 -13.87 -29.49 30.06
C LEU A 143 -13.59 -30.93 30.49
N VAL A 144 -12.43 -31.49 30.13
CA VAL A 144 -12.04 -32.86 30.50
C VAL A 144 -11.87 -33.01 32.01
N ILE A 145 -11.21 -32.05 32.68
CA ILE A 145 -11.05 -32.07 34.14
C ILE A 145 -12.41 -31.98 34.83
N GLY A 146 -13.31 -31.10 34.37
CA GLY A 146 -14.66 -30.97 34.92
C GLY A 146 -15.45 -32.27 34.83
N ALA A 147 -15.47 -32.91 33.65
CA ALA A 147 -16.17 -34.19 33.44
C ALA A 147 -15.56 -35.34 34.27
N GLY A 148 -14.24 -35.39 34.42
CA GLY A 148 -13.57 -36.39 35.25
C GLY A 148 -13.91 -36.24 36.73
N LEU A 149 -13.93 -35.00 37.24
CA LEU A 149 -14.27 -34.73 38.64
C LEU A 149 -15.74 -35.03 38.96
N THR A 150 -16.69 -34.75 38.05
CA THR A 150 -18.10 -35.08 38.27
C THR A 150 -18.35 -36.59 38.28
N ALA A 151 -17.74 -37.34 37.35
CA ALA A 151 -17.86 -38.79 37.32
C ALA A 151 -17.26 -39.44 38.58
N THR A 152 -16.08 -38.98 39.00
CA THR A 152 -15.40 -39.51 40.20
C THR A 152 -16.18 -39.16 41.48
N GLY A 153 -16.67 -37.91 41.60
CA GLY A 153 -17.50 -37.48 42.73
C GLY A 153 -18.82 -38.24 42.84
N ALA A 154 -19.48 -38.52 41.70
CA ALA A 154 -20.71 -39.31 41.66
C ALA A 154 -20.50 -40.75 42.13
N VAL A 155 -19.40 -41.40 41.73
CA VAL A 155 -19.06 -42.77 42.19
C VAL A 155 -18.77 -42.79 43.69
N LEU A 156 -17.97 -41.84 44.19
CA LEU A 156 -17.66 -41.73 45.62
C LEU A 156 -18.91 -41.43 46.48
N ALA A 157 -19.85 -40.64 45.96
CA ALA A 157 -21.12 -40.37 46.63
C ALA A 157 -22.08 -41.57 46.61
N ALA A 158 -21.96 -42.46 45.61
CA ALA A 158 -22.82 -43.63 45.45
C ALA A 158 -22.34 -44.86 46.25
N THR A 159 -21.07 -44.91 46.67
CA THR A 159 -20.57 -46.01 47.52
C THR A 159 -21.18 -45.92 48.92
N ASN A 160 -22.01 -46.90 49.25
CA ASN A 160 -22.85 -46.96 50.45
C ASN A 160 -22.07 -47.40 51.71
N ASP A 161 -20.84 -46.91 51.90
CA ASP A 161 -20.07 -47.11 53.14
C ASP A 161 -20.43 -45.94 54.08
N THR A 162 -21.06 -46.21 55.22
CA THR A 162 -21.70 -45.22 56.13
C THR A 162 -20.71 -44.27 56.85
N LYS A 163 -19.50 -44.12 56.33
CA LYS A 163 -18.48 -43.21 56.86
C LYS A 163 -18.76 -41.80 56.33
N VAL A 164 -18.97 -40.88 57.25
CA VAL A 164 -19.32 -39.46 56.96
C VAL A 164 -18.23 -38.75 56.13
N GLY A 165 -16.96 -39.14 56.28
CA GLY A 165 -15.82 -38.54 55.58
C GLY A 165 -15.87 -38.65 54.04
N PRO A 166 -15.92 -39.85 53.45
CA PRO A 166 -15.96 -40.03 51.99
C PRO A 166 -17.22 -39.43 51.33
N MET A 167 -18.36 -39.41 52.02
CA MET A 167 -19.59 -38.81 51.51
C MET A 167 -19.46 -37.29 51.32
N ILE A 168 -18.85 -36.59 52.29
CA ILE A 168 -18.59 -35.14 52.18
C ILE A 168 -17.58 -34.84 51.07
N ALA A 169 -16.53 -35.66 50.94
CA ALA A 169 -15.55 -35.52 49.86
C ALA A 169 -16.17 -35.75 48.46
N GLY A 170 -17.08 -36.72 48.33
CA GLY A 170 -17.85 -36.97 47.11
C GLY A 170 -18.76 -35.80 46.74
N ALA A 171 -19.51 -35.25 47.70
CA ALA A 171 -20.39 -34.10 47.46
C ALA A 171 -19.61 -32.83 47.06
N LEU A 172 -18.48 -32.56 47.71
CA LEU A 172 -17.63 -31.40 47.38
C LEU A 172 -16.99 -31.54 45.99
N SER A 173 -16.47 -32.71 45.64
CA SER A 173 -15.90 -32.94 44.30
C SER A 173 -16.94 -32.84 43.19
N LEU A 174 -18.16 -33.32 43.43
CA LEU A 174 -19.28 -33.18 42.49
C LEU A 174 -19.68 -31.71 42.30
N ALA A 175 -19.80 -30.94 43.38
CA ALA A 175 -20.14 -29.52 43.31
C ALA A 175 -19.07 -28.70 42.57
N VAL A 176 -17.78 -28.94 42.86
CA VAL A 176 -16.66 -28.28 42.18
C VAL A 176 -16.63 -28.69 40.70
N GLY A 177 -16.80 -29.98 40.39
CA GLY A 177 -16.83 -30.46 39.00
C GLY A 177 -17.97 -29.85 38.19
N ALA A 178 -19.18 -29.78 38.77
CA ALA A 178 -20.33 -29.16 38.13
C ALA A 178 -20.12 -27.66 37.86
N GLY A 179 -19.53 -26.93 38.80
CA GLY A 179 -19.21 -25.51 38.65
C GLY A 179 -18.19 -25.23 37.54
N LEU A 180 -17.13 -26.04 37.45
CA LEU A 180 -16.13 -25.91 36.37
C LEU A 180 -16.74 -26.25 35.00
N GLY A 181 -17.59 -27.26 34.93
CA GLY A 181 -18.27 -27.66 33.70
C GLY A 181 -19.20 -26.58 33.13
N THR A 182 -20.02 -25.94 33.98
CA THR A 182 -20.93 -24.88 33.52
C THR A 182 -20.20 -23.63 33.08
N CYS A 183 -19.15 -23.21 33.80
CA CYS A 183 -18.28 -22.10 33.38
C CYS A 183 -17.66 -22.37 32.00
N GLY A 184 -17.13 -23.58 31.77
CA GLY A 184 -16.56 -23.98 30.47
C GLY A 184 -17.60 -23.96 29.32
N ALA A 185 -18.83 -24.39 29.58
CA ALA A 185 -19.90 -24.36 28.59
C ALA A 185 -20.31 -22.93 28.19
N ILE A 186 -20.35 -22.01 29.17
CA ILE A 186 -20.67 -20.59 28.92
C ILE A 186 -19.57 -19.92 28.08
N THR A 187 -18.29 -20.16 28.39
CA THR A 187 -17.19 -19.58 27.61
C THR A 187 -17.19 -20.07 26.16
N LEU A 188 -17.48 -21.36 25.93
CA LEU A 188 -17.57 -21.93 24.59
C LEU A 188 -18.73 -21.33 23.77
N THR A 189 -19.88 -21.10 24.39
CA THR A 189 -21.02 -20.49 23.70
C THR A 189 -20.78 -19.03 23.34
N ILE A 190 -20.03 -18.29 24.16
CA ILE A 190 -19.62 -16.91 23.84
C ILE A 190 -18.61 -16.89 22.68
N ASP A 191 -17.59 -17.76 22.70
CA ASP A 191 -16.58 -17.81 21.61
C ASP A 191 -17.22 -18.19 20.27
N GLU A 192 -18.13 -19.17 20.26
CA GLU A 192 -18.85 -19.58 19.05
C GLU A 192 -19.72 -18.43 18.51
N ARG A 193 -20.41 -17.68 19.38
CA ARG A 193 -21.22 -16.53 18.97
C ARG A 193 -20.36 -15.38 18.45
N ALA A 194 -19.20 -15.14 19.06
CA ALA A 194 -18.25 -14.13 18.59
C ALA A 194 -17.69 -14.49 17.20
N ARG A 195 -17.33 -15.76 16.96
CA ARG A 195 -16.87 -16.24 15.65
C ARG A 195 -17.94 -16.08 14.56
N ARG A 196 -19.19 -16.43 14.85
CA ARG A 196 -20.29 -16.30 13.87
C ARG A 196 -20.56 -14.85 13.48
N ARG A 197 -20.45 -13.89 14.41
CA ARG A 197 -20.58 -12.46 14.09
C ARG A 197 -19.43 -11.95 13.22
N GLY A 198 -18.20 -12.43 13.45
CA GLY A 198 -17.05 -12.09 12.61
C GLY A 198 -17.17 -12.65 11.18
N ALA A 199 -17.70 -13.87 11.03
CA ALA A 199 -17.89 -14.50 9.73
C ALA A 199 -18.98 -13.84 8.88
N ALA A 200 -20.01 -13.24 9.49
CA ALA A 200 -21.12 -12.61 8.78
C ALA A 200 -20.74 -11.30 8.05
N HIS A 201 -19.54 -10.76 8.26
CA HIS A 201 -19.08 -9.51 7.63
C HIS A 201 -18.02 -9.69 6.55
N GLN A 202 -17.66 -10.94 6.20
CA GLN A 202 -16.85 -11.23 5.02
C GLN A 202 -17.73 -11.78 3.89
N ALA A 203 -18.46 -10.89 3.21
CA ALA A 203 -18.93 -11.19 1.86
C ALA A 203 -17.71 -11.10 0.93
N THR A 204 -17.15 -12.25 0.55
CA THR A 204 -16.10 -12.32 -0.48
C THR A 204 -16.75 -12.10 -1.83
N LEU A 205 -16.63 -10.88 -2.37
CA LEU A 205 -16.97 -10.61 -3.76
C LEU A 205 -15.83 -11.13 -4.65
N THR A 206 -15.96 -12.36 -5.14
CA THR A 206 -15.13 -12.88 -6.21
C THR A 206 -15.74 -12.48 -7.55
N TRP A 207 -15.14 -11.52 -8.23
CA TRP A 207 -15.41 -11.25 -9.64
C TRP A 207 -14.38 -11.99 -10.51
N THR A 208 -14.87 -12.81 -11.43
CA THR A 208 -14.08 -13.44 -12.49
C THR A 208 -14.14 -12.57 -13.73
N MET A 209 -13.00 -12.04 -14.16
CA MET A 209 -12.86 -11.41 -15.47
C MET A 209 -12.60 -12.50 -16.52
N GLN A 210 -13.42 -12.56 -17.56
CA GLN A 210 -13.13 -13.32 -18.78
C GLN A 210 -12.51 -12.36 -19.79
N PHE A 211 -11.38 -12.76 -20.36
CA PHE A 211 -10.69 -12.08 -21.46
C PHE A 211 -11.10 -12.70 -22.79
#